data_AF-A0AAU1NF48-F1
#
_entry.id   AF-A0AAU1NF48-F1
#
_cell.length_a   1.000
_cell.length_b   1.000
_cell.length_c   1.000
_cell.angle_alpha   90.00
_cell.angle_beta   90.00
_cell.angle_gamma   90.00
#
_symmetry.space_group_name_H-M   'P 1'
#
loop_
_entity.id
_entity.type
_entity.pdbx_description
1 polymer ?
#
loop_
_entity_poly.entity_id
_entity_poly.type
_entity_poly.pdbx_seq_one_letter_code
_entity_poly.pdbx_strand_id
1 'polypeptide(L)'
;MPNTPAPARHRRRRRAALLATLATTTTALVATLLAWPGADRADAAPATFAHPGVVVSKGQLDFARDKVDAGAQPWKGAYDQMLASKYASLTRTAKPRATVECGSYSNPNYGCTDEREDAIAAYTDALAWYITRDDRYAKKSIELMDAWSATIKEHTNSNAPLQTGWAGSSWPKAAEIIKYTYTGGWANEGRFRTMLRDVYLPKVINGSNSNGNWELSMMEAAVGISVFLEDRTSYDKAMAKFRTRAAAYVYLASDGDLPKTVPSQNLDTKAKIVSYWQGQSTFVTGLTQETCRDFTHTGYGISAISHIAETSRIQGQDLYGTDVGQRLQQALGFQAKYELGEAPPSWLCGGSVTRGLGPVTEVGYNAMHTRLGNAMTNTQKLTEQNRPAGSNNLFVAWETLTHAENPN
;
A
#
# COMPACT_ATOMS: atom_id res chain seq x y z
N MET A 1 -71.15 53.32 -42.49
CA MET A 1 -70.21 52.41 -43.18
C MET A 1 -70.33 51.05 -42.53
N PRO A 2 -71.18 50.17 -43.10
CA PRO A 2 -71.79 49.08 -42.36
C PRO A 2 -71.28 47.69 -42.78
N ASN A 3 -71.25 46.82 -41.77
CA ASN A 3 -71.74 45.44 -41.72
C ASN A 3 -71.82 44.56 -42.99
N THR A 4 -71.63 43.26 -42.66
CA THR A 4 -72.11 42.01 -43.31
C THR A 4 -71.34 41.50 -44.55
N PRO A 5 -71.34 40.17 -44.83
CA PRO A 5 -71.21 38.97 -43.97
C PRO A 5 -70.23 37.89 -44.52
N ALA A 6 -69.94 36.87 -43.68
CA ALA A 6 -69.55 35.43 -43.84
C ALA A 6 -69.28 34.78 -45.25
N PRO A 7 -68.78 33.50 -45.39
CA PRO A 7 -68.27 32.50 -44.43
C PRO A 7 -67.00 31.70 -44.88
N ALA A 8 -66.58 30.76 -44.03
CA ALA A 8 -65.61 29.68 -44.28
C ALA A 8 -66.07 28.61 -45.30
N ARG A 9 -65.12 27.88 -45.91
CA ARG A 9 -65.20 26.40 -46.00
C ARG A 9 -63.92 25.70 -46.48
N HIS A 10 -63.54 24.71 -45.68
CA HIS A 10 -62.59 23.64 -45.97
C HIS A 10 -62.87 22.90 -47.29
N ARG A 11 -61.79 22.41 -47.94
CA ARG A 11 -61.71 20.97 -48.28
C ARG A 11 -60.27 20.46 -48.45
N ARG A 12 -60.01 19.43 -47.65
CA ARG A 12 -58.86 18.54 -47.56
C ARG A 12 -58.90 17.53 -48.73
N ARG A 13 -57.75 17.26 -49.39
CA ARG A 13 -57.09 15.92 -49.52
C ARG A 13 -56.29 15.70 -50.82
N ARG A 14 -55.03 15.31 -50.60
CA ARG A 14 -54.25 14.18 -51.15
C ARG A 14 -53.34 14.35 -52.39
N ARG A 15 -52.04 14.15 -52.07
CA ARG A 15 -50.96 13.36 -52.72
C ARG A 15 -49.99 14.04 -53.70
N ALA A 16 -48.73 14.20 -53.24
CA ALA A 16 -47.46 13.69 -53.80
C ALA A 16 -46.32 14.11 -52.81
N ALA A 17 -45.55 13.22 -52.16
CA ALA A 17 -44.29 12.59 -52.59
C ALA A 17 -43.24 13.62 -53.09
N LEU A 18 -41.95 13.66 -52.70
CA LEU A 18 -41.03 12.91 -51.82
C LEU A 18 -39.76 13.80 -51.69
N LEU A 19 -39.01 13.70 -50.57
CA LEU A 19 -37.57 14.03 -50.38
C LEU A 19 -37.10 15.48 -50.60
N ALA A 20 -36.18 16.10 -49.84
CA ALA A 20 -35.27 15.76 -48.74
C ALA A 20 -35.01 17.11 -48.01
N THR A 21 -34.74 17.19 -46.71
CA THR A 21 -33.49 16.77 -46.05
C THR A 21 -33.71 16.70 -44.53
N LEU A 22 -33.25 15.61 -43.92
CA LEU A 22 -33.15 15.45 -42.47
C LEU A 22 -31.89 16.16 -41.95
N ALA A 23 -32.05 16.91 -40.86
CA ALA A 23 -31.17 16.79 -39.70
C ALA A 23 -31.92 17.27 -38.46
N THR A 24 -32.24 16.31 -37.60
CA THR A 24 -33.06 16.41 -36.39
C THR A 24 -32.28 16.95 -35.19
N THR A 25 -33.00 17.71 -34.38
CA THR A 25 -32.76 18.08 -32.98
C THR A 25 -32.55 16.86 -32.05
N THR A 26 -31.64 16.96 -31.07
CA THR A 26 -31.81 16.34 -29.73
C THR A 26 -30.93 17.03 -28.67
N THR A 27 -31.62 17.72 -27.74
CA THR A 27 -31.43 17.80 -26.27
C THR A 27 -30.04 17.91 -25.63
N ALA A 28 -29.90 18.96 -24.83
CA ALA A 28 -28.85 19.18 -23.84
C ALA A 28 -28.78 18.07 -22.78
N LEU A 29 -27.56 17.64 -22.44
CA LEU A 29 -27.20 17.14 -21.12
C LEU A 29 -25.92 17.84 -20.69
N VAL A 30 -26.01 18.60 -19.59
CA VAL A 30 -24.86 19.20 -18.91
C VAL A 30 -24.08 18.07 -18.27
N ALA A 31 -22.93 17.71 -18.85
CA ALA A 31 -21.92 16.92 -18.18
C ALA A 31 -20.92 17.88 -17.54
N THR A 32 -21.17 18.25 -16.27
CA THR A 32 -20.09 18.68 -15.38
C THR A 32 -19.19 17.48 -15.13
N LEU A 33 -18.22 17.27 -16.02
CA LEU A 33 -17.06 16.46 -15.74
C LEU A 33 -16.28 17.18 -14.65
N LEU A 34 -16.35 16.68 -13.43
CA LEU A 34 -15.30 16.88 -12.44
C LEU A 34 -14.02 16.29 -13.05
N ALA A 35 -13.28 17.12 -13.76
CA ALA A 35 -11.90 16.81 -14.11
C ALA A 35 -11.12 16.79 -12.79
N TRP A 36 -10.93 15.59 -12.23
CA TRP A 36 -9.76 15.38 -11.38
C TRP A 36 -8.53 15.77 -12.20
N PRO A 37 -7.57 16.52 -11.64
CA PRO A 37 -6.33 16.77 -12.33
C PRO A 37 -5.76 15.40 -12.67
N GLY A 38 -5.58 15.14 -13.97
CA GLY A 38 -5.17 13.85 -14.48
C GLY A 38 -3.90 13.42 -13.76
N ALA A 39 -3.98 12.34 -13.01
CA ALA A 39 -2.79 11.66 -12.55
C ALA A 39 -2.00 11.26 -13.80
N ASP A 40 -0.78 11.75 -13.93
CA ASP A 40 0.13 11.29 -14.98
C ASP A 40 0.29 9.78 -14.84
N ARG A 41 0.29 9.06 -15.98
CA ARG A 41 0.62 7.64 -15.97
C ARG A 41 1.98 7.49 -15.29
N ALA A 42 2.02 6.58 -14.31
CA ALA A 42 3.17 6.39 -13.44
C ALA A 42 4.35 5.77 -14.20
N ASP A 43 5.10 6.57 -14.95
CA ASP A 43 6.20 6.10 -15.80
C ASP A 43 7.59 6.45 -15.22
N ALA A 44 7.72 7.55 -14.48
CA ALA A 44 8.99 8.01 -13.89
C ALA A 44 8.78 8.79 -12.57
N ALA A 45 9.80 8.86 -11.72
CA ALA A 45 9.80 9.55 -10.43
C ALA A 45 9.39 11.03 -10.58
N PRO A 46 8.71 11.63 -9.57
CA PRO A 46 8.36 13.03 -9.63
C PRO A 46 9.62 13.91 -9.68
N ALA A 47 9.49 15.13 -10.22
CA ALA A 47 10.60 16.08 -10.25
C ALA A 47 11.08 16.44 -8.83
N THR A 48 10.15 16.50 -7.88
CA THR A 48 10.40 16.75 -6.45
C THR A 48 9.56 15.77 -5.65
N PHE A 49 10.14 15.15 -4.62
CA PHE A 49 9.41 14.28 -3.72
C PHE A 49 8.60 15.09 -2.70
N ALA A 50 7.39 14.63 -2.39
CA ALA A 50 6.53 15.17 -1.35
C ALA A 50 6.88 14.55 0.01
N HIS A 51 6.92 15.39 1.05
CA HIS A 51 7.37 14.99 2.39
C HIS A 51 6.51 15.58 3.53
N PRO A 52 6.24 14.83 4.61
CA PRO A 52 6.36 13.37 4.69
C PRO A 52 5.55 12.70 3.57
N GLY A 53 6.06 11.62 2.99
CA GLY A 53 5.39 10.97 1.88
C GLY A 53 5.72 9.51 1.64
N VAL A 54 6.30 8.83 2.64
CA VAL A 54 6.40 7.37 2.66
C VAL A 54 5.23 6.79 3.46
N VAL A 55 4.26 6.22 2.74
CA VAL A 55 2.98 5.66 3.22
C VAL A 55 2.04 6.66 3.90
N VAL A 56 2.53 7.62 4.68
CA VAL A 56 1.71 8.62 5.35
C VAL A 56 2.17 10.03 4.99
N SER A 57 1.25 10.84 4.50
CA SER A 57 1.45 12.26 4.19
C SER A 57 1.23 13.17 5.38
N LYS A 58 1.69 14.43 5.28
CA LYS A 58 1.36 15.46 6.29
C LYS A 58 -0.15 15.61 6.51
N GLY A 59 -0.94 15.67 5.44
CA GLY A 59 -2.39 15.81 5.53
C GLY A 59 -3.06 14.63 6.24
N GLN A 60 -2.55 13.41 6.01
CA GLN A 60 -3.03 12.24 6.73
C GLN A 60 -2.68 12.27 8.21
N LEU A 61 -1.49 12.74 8.57
CA LEU A 61 -1.07 12.91 9.97
C LEU A 61 -1.91 13.99 10.69
N ASP A 62 -2.18 15.12 10.02
CA ASP A 62 -3.04 16.18 10.55
C ASP A 62 -4.46 15.66 10.81
N PHE A 63 -5.04 14.93 9.84
CA PHE A 63 -6.35 14.31 10.00
C PHE A 63 -6.39 13.33 11.18
N ALA A 64 -5.40 12.43 11.28
CA ALA A 64 -5.32 11.48 12.38
C ALA A 64 -5.23 12.19 13.74
N ARG A 65 -4.41 13.24 13.84
CA ARG A 65 -4.28 14.06 15.05
C ARG A 65 -5.59 14.72 15.43
N ASP A 66 -6.27 15.37 14.48
CA ASP A 66 -7.55 16.04 14.74
C ASP A 66 -8.62 15.04 15.23
N LYS A 67 -8.65 13.82 14.67
CA LYS A 67 -9.54 12.75 15.13
C LYS A 67 -9.21 12.28 16.55
N VAL A 68 -7.93 12.13 16.89
CA VAL A 68 -7.50 11.76 18.24
C VAL A 68 -7.82 12.87 19.25
N ASP A 69 -7.52 14.12 18.94
CA ASP A 69 -7.80 15.29 19.79
C ASP A 69 -9.31 15.45 20.04
N ALA A 70 -10.14 15.10 19.04
CA ALA A 70 -11.60 15.08 19.16
C ALA A 70 -12.15 13.82 19.88
N GLY A 71 -11.31 12.85 20.24
CA GLY A 71 -11.74 11.58 20.84
C GLY A 71 -12.54 10.67 19.91
N ALA A 72 -12.45 10.88 18.58
CA ALA A 72 -13.24 10.15 17.59
C ALA A 72 -12.77 8.71 17.43
N GLN A 73 -13.71 7.78 17.31
CA GLN A 73 -13.44 6.37 17.00
C GLN A 73 -13.47 6.13 15.49
N PRO A 74 -12.60 5.26 14.94
CA PRO A 74 -11.70 4.34 15.66
C PRO A 74 -10.32 4.92 16.04
N TRP A 75 -9.99 6.15 15.61
CA TRP A 75 -8.65 6.74 15.76
C TRP A 75 -8.17 6.84 17.21
N LYS A 76 -9.04 7.29 18.13
CA LYS A 76 -8.68 7.41 19.56
C LYS A 76 -8.32 6.05 20.16
N GLY A 77 -9.09 5.00 19.86
CA GLY A 77 -8.79 3.64 20.30
C GLY A 77 -7.47 3.10 19.70
N ALA A 78 -7.21 3.38 18.42
CA ALA A 78 -5.95 2.99 17.78
C ALA A 78 -4.73 3.74 18.36
N TYR A 79 -4.88 5.02 18.66
CA TYR A 79 -3.86 5.82 19.34
C TYR A 79 -3.58 5.30 20.76
N ASP A 80 -4.61 4.99 21.54
CA ASP A 80 -4.46 4.45 22.89
C ASP A 80 -3.76 3.08 22.87
N GLN A 81 -4.13 2.22 21.93
CA GLN A 81 -3.46 0.93 21.70
C GLN A 81 -1.99 1.13 21.32
N MET A 82 -1.69 2.11 20.46
CA MET A 82 -0.33 2.45 20.06
C MET A 82 0.53 2.91 21.25
N LEU A 83 0.03 3.87 22.04
CA LEU A 83 0.75 4.38 23.21
C LEU A 83 0.93 3.34 24.33
N ALA A 84 -0.01 2.42 24.48
CA ALA A 84 0.10 1.32 25.44
C ALA A 84 1.08 0.21 25.00
N SER A 85 1.52 0.23 23.74
CA SER A 85 2.40 -0.80 23.20
C SER A 85 3.84 -0.67 23.70
N LYS A 86 4.59 -1.78 23.67
CA LYS A 86 6.03 -1.78 23.95
C LYS A 86 6.85 -0.89 23.00
N TYR A 87 6.28 -0.50 21.86
CA TYR A 87 6.94 0.30 20.84
C TYR A 87 6.92 1.80 21.15
N ALA A 88 5.97 2.28 21.96
CA ALA A 88 5.92 3.67 22.43
C ALA A 88 6.63 3.89 23.78
N SER A 89 7.44 2.92 24.23
CA SER A 89 8.11 3.02 25.53
C SER A 89 9.32 3.96 25.44
N LEU A 90 9.24 5.11 26.12
CA LEU A 90 10.35 6.05 26.26
C LEU A 90 11.56 5.48 27.02
N THR A 91 11.43 4.32 27.68
CA THR A 91 12.54 3.62 28.34
C THR A 91 13.15 2.53 27.47
N ARG A 92 12.65 2.30 26.26
CA ARG A 92 13.24 1.35 25.31
C ARG A 92 14.69 1.73 25.02
N THR A 93 15.57 0.75 25.09
CA THR A 93 16.99 0.85 24.74
C THR A 93 17.22 0.12 23.42
N ALA A 94 17.77 0.83 22.43
CA ALA A 94 18.13 0.25 21.14
C ALA A 94 19.17 -0.87 21.31
N LYS A 95 19.11 -1.90 20.45
CA LYS A 95 20.05 -3.03 20.48
C LYS A 95 20.73 -3.24 19.12
N PRO A 96 21.43 -2.22 18.59
CA PRO A 96 22.03 -2.32 17.28
C PRO A 96 23.17 -3.33 17.24
N ARG A 97 23.33 -3.98 16.08
CA ARG A 97 24.45 -4.87 15.78
C ARG A 97 25.14 -4.44 14.50
N ALA A 98 26.46 -4.61 14.43
CA ALA A 98 27.21 -4.34 13.21
C ALA A 98 26.77 -5.27 12.07
N THR A 99 26.60 -6.55 12.39
CA THR A 99 26.04 -7.56 11.48
C THR A 99 24.73 -8.06 12.06
N VAL A 100 23.64 -7.89 11.31
CA VAL A 100 22.36 -8.53 11.60
C VAL A 100 22.32 -9.85 10.85
N GLU A 101 22.42 -10.96 11.57
CA GLU A 101 22.45 -12.31 10.98
C GLU A 101 21.12 -13.02 11.21
N CYS A 102 20.44 -13.33 10.10
CA CYS A 102 19.10 -13.92 10.12
C CYS A 102 19.05 -15.19 9.28
N GLY A 103 19.06 -16.34 9.96
CA GLY A 103 18.85 -17.62 9.29
C GLY A 103 17.38 -17.88 8.97
N SER A 104 17.08 -19.10 8.52
CA SER A 104 15.73 -19.52 8.16
C SER A 104 14.78 -19.36 9.34
N TYR A 105 13.61 -18.76 9.13
CA TYR A 105 12.66 -18.40 10.20
C TYR A 105 13.28 -17.57 11.33
N SER A 106 14.29 -16.76 11.01
CA SER A 106 15.13 -16.03 11.98
C SER A 106 15.85 -16.96 12.97
N ASN A 107 16.35 -18.12 12.52
CA ASN A 107 17.21 -18.98 13.32
C ASN A 107 18.55 -19.23 12.59
N PRO A 108 19.69 -18.66 13.04
CA PRO A 108 19.82 -17.84 14.26
C PRO A 108 19.13 -16.47 14.15
N ASN A 109 18.84 -15.88 15.32
CA ASN A 109 18.24 -14.55 15.48
C ASN A 109 19.26 -13.58 16.10
N TYR A 110 20.31 -13.22 15.36
CA TYR A 110 21.29 -12.27 15.86
C TYR A 110 20.96 -10.87 15.35
N GLY A 111 20.06 -10.19 16.07
CA GLY A 111 19.65 -8.81 15.80
C GLY A 111 18.43 -8.64 14.91
N CYS A 112 17.86 -9.71 14.33
CA CYS A 112 16.72 -9.61 13.41
C CYS A 112 15.48 -9.02 14.09
N THR A 113 15.14 -9.55 15.27
CA THR A 113 13.99 -9.06 16.04
C THR A 113 14.29 -7.68 16.65
N ASP A 114 15.49 -7.50 17.19
CA ASP A 114 15.92 -6.23 17.77
C ASP A 114 15.81 -5.08 16.75
N GLU A 115 16.36 -5.27 15.55
CA GLU A 115 16.33 -4.29 14.46
C GLU A 115 14.90 -3.90 14.06
N ARG A 116 14.10 -4.92 13.76
CA ARG A 116 12.76 -4.72 13.22
C ARG A 116 11.84 -4.06 14.23
N GLU A 117 11.95 -4.46 15.49
CA GLU A 117 11.19 -3.87 16.57
C GLU A 117 11.66 -2.46 16.93
N ASP A 118 12.97 -2.17 16.83
CA ASP A 118 13.49 -0.80 17.00
C ASP A 118 13.05 0.11 15.84
N ALA A 119 12.95 -0.41 14.62
CA ALA A 119 12.42 0.34 13.46
C ALA A 119 10.94 0.67 13.62
N ILE A 120 10.14 -0.29 14.10
CA ILE A 120 8.72 -0.07 14.43
C ILE A 120 8.60 0.90 15.61
N ALA A 121 9.44 0.79 16.64
CA ALA A 121 9.45 1.74 17.75
C ALA A 121 9.76 3.16 17.28
N ALA A 122 10.77 3.36 16.43
CA ALA A 122 11.08 4.66 15.88
C ALA A 122 9.90 5.27 15.11
N TYR A 123 9.18 4.47 14.31
CA TYR A 123 7.97 4.94 13.62
C TYR A 123 6.82 5.23 14.59
N THR A 124 6.65 4.39 15.61
CA THR A 124 5.64 4.55 16.67
C THR A 124 5.86 5.85 17.44
N ASP A 125 7.10 6.11 17.86
CA ASP A 125 7.48 7.33 18.57
C ASP A 125 7.36 8.56 17.67
N ALA A 126 7.64 8.46 16.37
CA ALA A 126 7.41 9.55 15.42
C ALA A 126 5.92 9.91 15.30
N LEU A 127 5.03 8.90 15.21
CA LEU A 127 3.57 9.13 15.22
C LEU A 127 3.08 9.70 16.55
N ALA A 128 3.56 9.13 17.67
CA ALA A 128 3.22 9.60 19.01
C ALA A 128 3.60 11.07 19.19
N TRP A 129 4.80 11.47 18.77
CA TRP A 129 5.22 12.87 18.75
C TRP A 129 4.32 13.72 17.87
N TYR A 130 4.01 13.30 16.64
CA TYR A 130 3.22 14.13 15.74
C TYR A 130 1.85 14.45 16.33
N ILE A 131 1.21 13.46 16.95
CA ILE A 131 -0.13 13.60 17.55
C ILE A 131 -0.06 14.43 18.83
N THR A 132 0.80 14.02 19.79
CA THR A 132 0.87 14.64 21.14
C THR A 132 1.56 15.99 21.18
N ARG A 133 2.50 16.22 20.25
CA ARG A 133 3.52 17.28 20.32
C ARG A 133 4.43 17.22 21.54
N ASP A 134 4.55 16.04 22.18
CA ASP A 134 5.53 15.81 23.24
C ASP A 134 6.88 15.45 22.63
N ASP A 135 7.84 16.38 22.72
CA ASP A 135 9.20 16.27 22.19
C ASP A 135 9.97 15.04 22.69
N ARG A 136 9.59 14.43 23.82
CA ARG A 136 10.23 13.21 24.31
C ARG A 136 10.13 12.07 23.30
N TYR A 137 9.00 11.97 22.60
CA TYR A 137 8.78 10.95 21.57
C TYR A 137 9.62 11.21 20.32
N ALA A 138 9.72 12.47 19.85
CA ALA A 138 10.59 12.79 18.71
C ALA A 138 12.05 12.47 19.03
N LYS A 139 12.51 12.83 20.24
CA LYS A 139 13.86 12.53 20.71
C LYS A 139 14.12 11.03 20.81
N LYS A 140 13.14 10.23 21.26
CA LYS A 140 13.27 8.77 21.30
C LYS A 140 13.33 8.16 19.89
N SER A 141 12.49 8.62 18.96
CA SER A 141 12.56 8.19 17.56
C SER A 141 13.94 8.47 16.95
N ILE A 142 14.47 9.69 17.15
CA ILE A 142 15.83 10.08 16.74
C ILE A 142 16.89 9.19 17.39
N GLU A 143 16.81 8.93 18.70
CA GLU A 143 17.75 8.08 19.43
C GLU A 143 17.84 6.66 18.84
N LEU A 144 16.69 6.05 18.54
CA LEU A 144 16.63 4.72 17.92
C LEU A 144 17.27 4.72 16.51
N MET A 145 16.89 5.69 15.66
CA MET A 145 17.47 5.85 14.32
C MET A 145 18.98 6.12 14.37
N ASP A 146 19.43 6.94 15.31
CA ASP A 146 20.84 7.30 15.49
C ASP A 146 21.68 6.12 15.99
N ALA A 147 21.13 5.30 16.90
CA ALA A 147 21.80 4.11 17.41
C ALA A 147 22.06 3.09 16.30
N TRP A 148 21.06 2.80 15.47
CA TRP A 148 21.23 1.87 14.35
C TRP A 148 22.17 2.42 13.28
N SER A 149 22.02 3.69 12.88
CA SER A 149 22.89 4.30 11.87
C SER A 149 24.35 4.44 12.27
N ALA A 150 24.66 4.48 13.57
CA ALA A 150 26.03 4.45 14.06
C ALA A 150 26.69 3.08 13.92
N THR A 151 25.91 2.00 13.93
CA THR A 151 26.43 0.66 14.22
C THR A 151 26.29 -0.31 13.06
N ILE A 152 25.12 -0.43 12.43
CA ILE A 152 24.86 -1.48 11.43
C ILE A 152 25.75 -1.28 10.19
N LYS A 153 26.24 -2.40 9.65
CA LYS A 153 27.09 -2.47 8.46
C LYS A 153 26.55 -3.43 7.41
N GLU A 154 25.84 -4.48 7.82
CA GLU A 154 25.31 -5.47 6.89
C GLU A 154 24.23 -6.38 7.48
N HIS A 155 23.48 -7.02 6.58
CA HIS A 155 22.59 -8.14 6.86
C HIS A 155 23.11 -9.43 6.21
N THR A 156 23.20 -10.52 6.95
CA THR A 156 23.77 -11.79 6.49
C THR A 156 22.83 -12.98 6.72
N ASN A 157 23.18 -14.12 6.11
CA ASN A 157 22.42 -15.38 6.14
C ASN A 157 21.13 -15.34 5.28
N SER A 158 20.40 -16.46 5.20
CA SER A 158 19.39 -16.71 4.15
C SER A 158 18.19 -15.76 4.19
N ASN A 159 17.84 -15.24 5.35
CA ASN A 159 16.71 -14.32 5.52
C ASN A 159 17.11 -12.84 5.43
N ALA A 160 18.38 -12.53 5.17
CA ALA A 160 18.87 -11.15 5.11
C ALA A 160 18.06 -10.25 4.17
N PRO A 161 17.73 -10.64 2.92
CA PRO A 161 16.97 -9.76 2.02
C PRO A 161 15.60 -9.38 2.56
N LEU A 162 14.86 -10.35 3.12
CA LEU A 162 13.54 -10.13 3.69
C LEU A 162 13.60 -9.29 4.97
N GLN A 163 14.52 -9.64 5.88
CA GLN A 163 14.74 -8.86 7.10
C GLN A 163 15.05 -7.40 6.77
N THR A 164 15.92 -7.16 5.79
CA THR A 164 16.27 -5.80 5.35
C THR A 164 15.05 -5.09 4.77
N GLY A 165 14.20 -5.80 4.02
CA GLY A 165 12.94 -5.26 3.51
C GLY A 165 11.97 -4.86 4.64
N TRP A 166 11.82 -5.68 5.67
CA TRP A 166 10.93 -5.37 6.79
C TRP A 166 11.39 -4.16 7.61
N ALA A 167 12.64 -4.16 8.07
CA ALA A 167 13.18 -3.02 8.82
C ALA A 167 13.26 -1.75 7.94
N GLY A 168 13.74 -1.89 6.70
CA GLY A 168 13.86 -0.82 5.72
C GLY A 168 12.54 -0.24 5.24
N SER A 169 11.40 -0.89 5.49
CA SER A 169 10.07 -0.32 5.26
C SER A 169 9.62 0.59 6.39
N SER A 170 10.10 0.39 7.62
CA SER A 170 9.71 1.20 8.79
C SER A 170 10.62 2.41 8.99
N TRP A 171 11.92 2.27 8.72
CA TRP A 171 12.91 3.34 8.91
C TRP A 171 12.58 4.64 8.15
N PRO A 172 12.27 4.62 6.84
CA PRO A 172 11.95 5.85 6.13
C PRO A 172 10.64 6.48 6.63
N LYS A 173 9.63 5.68 7.04
CA LYS A 173 8.37 6.21 7.60
C LYS A 173 8.63 7.08 8.83
N ALA A 174 9.50 6.61 9.74
CA ALA A 174 9.92 7.36 10.93
C ALA A 174 10.71 8.63 10.55
N ALA A 175 11.71 8.46 9.68
CA ALA A 175 12.62 9.52 9.28
C ALA A 175 11.90 10.67 8.55
N GLU A 176 10.94 10.35 7.69
CA GLU A 176 10.10 11.31 6.98
C GLU A 176 9.31 12.21 7.95
N ILE A 177 8.63 11.60 8.92
CA ILE A 177 7.85 12.35 9.92
C ILE A 177 8.78 13.28 10.70
N ILE A 178 9.88 12.76 11.24
CA ILE A 178 10.81 13.55 12.06
C ILE A 178 11.46 14.66 11.23
N LYS A 179 12.13 14.33 10.13
CA LYS A 179 12.95 15.27 9.34
C LYS A 179 12.13 16.46 8.84
N TYR A 180 10.91 16.22 8.37
CA TYR A 180 10.15 17.23 7.65
C TYR A 180 9.11 17.94 8.51
N THR A 181 8.89 17.51 9.75
CA THR A 181 7.86 18.13 10.60
C THR A 181 8.30 18.46 12.02
N TYR A 182 9.39 17.88 12.54
CA TYR A 182 9.92 18.21 13.87
C TYR A 182 10.99 19.32 13.79
N THR A 183 10.79 20.40 14.55
CA THR A 183 11.66 21.59 14.52
C THR A 183 12.80 21.55 15.53
N GLY A 184 12.84 20.56 16.45
CA GLY A 184 13.91 20.45 17.44
C GLY A 184 15.25 19.93 16.91
N GLY A 185 15.30 19.62 15.61
CA GLY A 185 16.52 19.23 14.90
C GLY A 185 16.89 17.75 15.02
N TRP A 186 17.68 17.27 14.06
CA TRP A 186 18.22 15.92 14.02
C TRP A 186 19.65 15.97 13.46
N ALA A 187 20.63 16.07 14.36
CA ALA A 187 22.02 16.36 13.98
C ALA A 187 22.67 15.24 13.14
N ASN A 188 22.33 13.98 13.39
CA ASN A 188 22.92 12.83 12.70
C ASN A 188 22.10 12.34 11.51
N GLU A 189 21.15 13.13 11.00
CA GLU A 189 20.30 12.74 9.86
C GLU A 189 21.14 12.33 8.63
N GLY A 190 22.24 13.04 8.35
CA GLY A 190 23.16 12.68 7.27
C GLY A 190 23.75 11.28 7.42
N ARG A 191 24.09 10.85 8.65
CA ARG A 191 24.57 9.48 8.93
C ARG A 191 23.48 8.46 8.69
N PHE A 192 22.24 8.77 9.07
CA PHE A 192 21.10 7.90 8.81
C PHE A 192 20.82 7.75 7.31
N ARG A 193 20.90 8.84 6.53
CA ARG A 193 20.84 8.76 5.05
C ARG A 193 21.92 7.81 4.51
N THR A 194 23.15 7.93 4.98
CA THR A 194 24.26 7.04 4.59
C THR A 194 23.96 5.58 4.93
N MET A 195 23.42 5.29 6.11
CA MET A 195 23.00 3.93 6.49
C MET A 195 21.98 3.37 5.49
N LEU A 196 20.92 4.11 5.17
CA LEU A 196 19.92 3.66 4.20
C LEU A 196 20.51 3.47 2.80
N ARG A 197 21.38 4.39 2.37
CA ARG A 197 22.04 4.37 1.05
C ARG A 197 22.97 3.18 0.89
N ASP A 198 23.81 2.92 1.87
CA ASP A 198 24.97 2.03 1.72
C ASP A 198 24.72 0.63 2.28
N VAL A 199 23.83 0.49 3.28
CA VAL A 199 23.56 -0.80 3.94
C VAL A 199 22.23 -1.41 3.46
N TYR A 200 21.15 -0.62 3.47
CA TYR A 200 19.81 -1.15 3.18
C TYR A 200 19.53 -1.23 1.68
N LEU A 201 19.66 -0.12 0.95
CA LEU A 201 19.24 -0.01 -0.43
C LEU A 201 19.86 -1.07 -1.37
N PRO A 202 21.19 -1.34 -1.33
CA PRO A 202 21.81 -2.32 -2.22
C PRO A 202 21.30 -3.75 -1.99
N LYS A 203 20.87 -4.06 -0.76
CA LYS A 203 20.35 -5.37 -0.37
C LYS A 203 18.94 -5.62 -0.89
N VAL A 204 18.13 -4.57 -1.02
CA VAL A 204 16.70 -4.68 -1.38
C VAL A 204 16.42 -4.38 -2.86
N ILE A 205 17.10 -3.39 -3.46
CA ILE A 205 16.69 -2.82 -4.77
C ILE A 205 16.79 -3.80 -5.94
N ASN A 206 17.59 -4.86 -5.82
CA ASN A 206 17.76 -5.85 -6.88
C ASN A 206 16.72 -6.98 -6.83
N GLY A 207 15.95 -7.09 -5.73
CA GLY A 207 15.09 -8.24 -5.46
C GLY A 207 15.88 -9.49 -5.07
N SER A 208 15.20 -10.50 -4.52
CA SER A 208 15.82 -11.75 -4.06
C SER A 208 15.67 -12.93 -5.03
N ASN A 209 14.79 -12.81 -6.04
CA ASN A 209 14.29 -13.92 -6.87
C ASN A 209 13.68 -15.09 -6.07
N SER A 210 13.49 -14.96 -4.75
CA SER A 210 13.08 -16.06 -3.88
C SER A 210 11.57 -16.28 -3.93
N ASN A 211 10.80 -15.30 -3.45
CA ASN A 211 9.36 -15.44 -3.28
C ASN A 211 8.61 -14.12 -3.50
N GLY A 212 7.31 -14.19 -3.83
CA GLY A 212 6.51 -13.05 -4.24
C GLY A 212 6.42 -11.97 -3.16
N ASN A 213 6.03 -12.36 -1.94
CA ASN A 213 5.91 -11.43 -0.82
C ASN A 213 7.27 -10.83 -0.37
N TRP A 214 8.37 -11.57 -0.56
CA TRP A 214 9.71 -11.09 -0.23
C TRP A 214 10.10 -9.93 -1.10
N GLU A 215 9.99 -10.09 -2.42
CA GLU A 215 10.35 -9.03 -3.34
C GLU A 215 9.43 -7.82 -3.23
N LEU A 216 8.13 -8.01 -2.95
CA LEU A 216 7.24 -6.89 -2.67
C LEU A 216 7.67 -6.11 -1.41
N SER A 217 8.00 -6.80 -0.32
CA SER A 217 8.49 -6.15 0.92
C SER A 217 9.83 -5.44 0.70
N MET A 218 10.72 -6.03 -0.11
CA MET A 218 11.98 -5.40 -0.51
C MET A 218 11.74 -4.15 -1.35
N MET A 219 10.77 -4.17 -2.26
CA MET A 219 10.42 -2.99 -3.06
C MET A 219 9.74 -1.91 -2.23
N GLU A 220 8.96 -2.25 -1.20
CA GLU A 220 8.40 -1.26 -0.26
C GLU A 220 9.53 -0.47 0.41
N ALA A 221 10.52 -1.18 0.97
CA ALA A 221 11.71 -0.56 1.53
C ALA A 221 12.46 0.28 0.50
N ALA A 222 12.72 -0.28 -0.69
CA ALA A 222 13.47 0.41 -1.74
C ALA A 222 12.80 1.73 -2.17
N VAL A 223 11.48 1.72 -2.36
CA VAL A 223 10.69 2.91 -2.72
C VAL A 223 10.73 3.93 -1.59
N GLY A 224 10.45 3.51 -0.34
CA GLY A 224 10.47 4.40 0.82
C GLY A 224 11.84 5.04 1.06
N ILE A 225 12.91 4.26 0.96
CA ILE A 225 14.29 4.75 1.04
C ILE A 225 14.57 5.75 -0.09
N SER A 226 14.14 5.46 -1.32
CA SER A 226 14.39 6.33 -2.46
C SER A 226 13.70 7.69 -2.31
N VAL A 227 12.48 7.73 -1.77
CA VAL A 227 11.77 8.98 -1.44
C VAL A 227 12.58 9.78 -0.41
N PHE A 228 12.89 9.21 0.76
CA PHE A 228 13.61 9.93 1.81
C PHE A 228 15.01 10.42 1.37
N LEU A 229 15.67 9.63 0.52
CA LEU A 229 16.98 9.97 -0.02
C LEU A 229 16.94 10.92 -1.23
N GLU A 230 15.75 11.30 -1.70
CA GLU A 230 15.50 12.06 -2.91
C GLU A 230 16.16 11.45 -4.17
N ASP A 231 16.22 10.12 -4.26
CA ASP A 231 16.86 9.39 -5.35
C ASP A 231 15.85 8.88 -6.38
N ARG A 232 15.66 9.67 -7.42
CA ARG A 232 14.78 9.35 -8.56
C ARG A 232 15.20 8.10 -9.32
N THR A 233 16.50 7.87 -9.51
CA THR A 233 17.01 6.71 -10.25
C THR A 233 16.69 5.41 -9.53
N SER A 234 16.91 5.38 -8.21
CA SER A 234 16.55 4.21 -7.40
C SER A 234 15.04 4.03 -7.29
N TYR A 235 14.28 5.12 -7.20
CA TYR A 235 12.82 5.08 -7.21
C TYR A 235 12.30 4.42 -8.49
N ASP A 236 12.75 4.86 -9.66
CA ASP A 236 12.32 4.32 -10.96
C ASP A 236 12.64 2.84 -11.10
N LYS A 237 13.86 2.45 -10.70
CA LYS A 237 14.27 1.05 -10.71
C LYS A 237 13.39 0.19 -9.78
N ALA A 238 13.11 0.67 -8.57
CA ALA A 238 12.27 -0.03 -7.62
C ALA A 238 10.82 -0.15 -8.11
N MET A 239 10.24 0.93 -8.67
CA MET A 239 8.88 0.93 -9.21
C MET A 239 8.71 0.00 -10.42
N ALA A 240 9.69 -0.03 -11.33
CA ALA A 240 9.66 -0.95 -12.47
C ALA A 240 9.66 -2.43 -12.02
N LYS A 241 10.49 -2.76 -11.03
CA LYS A 241 10.56 -4.10 -10.45
C LYS A 241 9.29 -4.44 -9.66
N PHE A 242 8.78 -3.49 -8.89
CA PHE A 242 7.50 -3.60 -8.18
C PHE A 242 6.35 -3.92 -9.13
N ARG A 243 6.16 -3.16 -10.22
CA ARG A 243 5.05 -3.40 -11.16
C ARG A 243 5.10 -4.80 -11.77
N THR A 244 6.29 -5.22 -12.19
CA THR A 244 6.52 -6.59 -12.70
C THR A 244 6.16 -7.65 -11.65
N ARG A 245 6.59 -7.44 -10.40
CA ARG A 245 6.34 -8.37 -9.30
C ARG A 245 4.87 -8.38 -8.87
N ALA A 246 4.20 -7.23 -8.81
CA ALA A 246 2.78 -7.12 -8.47
C ALA A 246 1.91 -7.86 -9.49
N ALA A 247 2.22 -7.72 -10.79
CA ALA A 247 1.56 -8.47 -11.85
C ALA A 247 1.76 -9.99 -11.74
N ALA A 248 2.96 -10.43 -11.35
CA ALA A 248 3.25 -11.85 -11.14
C ALA A 248 2.72 -12.41 -9.80
N TYR A 249 2.28 -11.55 -8.88
CA TYR A 249 1.87 -11.95 -7.53
C TYR A 249 0.36 -12.16 -7.38
N VAL A 250 -0.45 -11.28 -7.98
CA VAL A 250 -1.92 -11.39 -7.95
C VAL A 250 -2.41 -11.74 -9.34
N TYR A 251 -3.15 -12.81 -9.49
CA TYR A 251 -3.72 -13.21 -10.77
C TYR A 251 -4.99 -12.40 -11.08
N LEU A 252 -5.10 -11.94 -12.33
CA LEU A 252 -6.34 -11.46 -12.93
C LEU A 252 -6.71 -12.37 -14.10
N ALA A 253 -7.99 -12.62 -14.33
CA ALA A 253 -8.44 -13.36 -15.51
C ALA A 253 -7.97 -12.73 -16.85
N SER A 254 -7.73 -11.42 -16.87
CA SER A 254 -7.16 -10.70 -18.01
C SER A 254 -5.69 -11.05 -18.30
N ASP A 255 -5.01 -11.77 -17.40
CA ASP A 255 -3.63 -12.22 -17.63
C ASP A 255 -3.54 -13.35 -18.66
N GLY A 256 -4.66 -14.05 -18.89
CA GLY A 256 -4.77 -15.27 -19.72
C GLY A 256 -4.90 -16.54 -18.87
N ASP A 257 -4.63 -17.69 -19.47
CA ASP A 257 -4.80 -19.01 -18.83
C ASP A 257 -3.87 -19.25 -17.63
N LEU A 258 -2.76 -18.51 -17.54
CA LEU A 258 -1.74 -18.66 -16.49
C LEU A 258 -1.36 -17.29 -15.93
N PRO A 259 -0.96 -17.22 -14.64
CA PRO A 259 -0.39 -16.03 -14.05
C PRO A 259 0.81 -15.48 -14.83
N LYS A 260 0.96 -14.15 -14.80
CA LYS A 260 2.20 -13.52 -15.24
C LYS A 260 3.37 -14.00 -14.37
N THR A 261 4.57 -13.94 -14.92
CA THR A 261 5.79 -14.38 -14.24
C THR A 261 6.85 -13.30 -14.30
N VAL A 262 7.82 -13.37 -13.39
CA VAL A 262 8.99 -12.50 -13.45
C VAL A 262 10.05 -13.18 -14.33
N PRO A 263 10.52 -12.52 -15.41
CA PRO A 263 11.39 -13.17 -16.40
C PRO A 263 12.63 -13.85 -15.82
N SER A 264 13.27 -13.22 -14.81
CA SER A 264 14.48 -13.78 -14.17
C SER A 264 14.25 -15.11 -13.43
N GLN A 265 13.01 -15.48 -13.15
CA GLN A 265 12.68 -16.74 -12.46
C GLN A 265 12.52 -17.93 -13.41
N ASN A 266 12.51 -17.72 -14.74
CA ASN A 266 12.40 -18.79 -15.74
C ASN A 266 11.21 -19.75 -15.50
N LEU A 267 10.08 -19.22 -15.03
CA LEU A 267 8.81 -19.92 -14.87
C LEU A 267 8.09 -19.98 -16.23
N ASP A 268 8.68 -20.69 -17.18
CA ASP A 268 8.32 -20.73 -18.60
C ASP A 268 7.39 -21.89 -19.00
N THR A 269 6.94 -22.70 -18.03
CA THR A 269 6.00 -23.79 -18.26
C THR A 269 4.87 -23.78 -17.23
N LYS A 270 3.69 -24.30 -17.61
CA LYS A 270 2.55 -24.47 -16.69
C LYS A 270 2.93 -25.22 -15.42
N ALA A 271 3.71 -26.29 -15.53
CA ALA A 271 4.13 -27.09 -14.37
C ALA A 271 4.98 -26.27 -13.38
N LYS A 272 5.94 -25.48 -13.87
CA LYS A 272 6.74 -24.57 -13.03
C LYS A 272 5.87 -23.52 -12.35
N ILE A 273 4.92 -22.91 -13.09
CA ILE A 273 4.02 -21.90 -12.54
C ILE A 273 3.12 -22.50 -11.47
N VAL A 274 2.47 -23.64 -11.73
CA VAL A 274 1.61 -24.33 -10.75
C VAL A 274 2.40 -24.74 -9.50
N SER A 275 3.62 -25.26 -9.67
CA SER A 275 4.49 -25.58 -8.53
C SER A 275 4.84 -24.33 -7.71
N TYR A 276 5.13 -23.21 -8.37
CA TYR A 276 5.44 -21.94 -7.69
C TYR A 276 4.21 -21.34 -6.98
N TRP A 277 3.02 -21.58 -7.51
CA TRP A 277 1.72 -21.22 -6.91
C TRP A 277 1.19 -22.31 -5.97
N GLN A 278 2.10 -23.05 -5.32
CA GLN A 278 1.78 -24.01 -4.24
C GLN A 278 0.84 -25.14 -4.68
N GLY A 279 0.97 -25.59 -5.93
CA GLY A 279 0.13 -26.64 -6.51
C GLY A 279 -1.22 -26.15 -7.03
N GLN A 280 -1.55 -24.86 -6.86
CA GLN A 280 -2.80 -24.30 -7.38
C GLN A 280 -2.76 -24.27 -8.91
N SER A 281 -3.75 -24.92 -9.54
CA SER A 281 -3.83 -25.07 -11.00
C SER A 281 -5.08 -24.45 -11.63
N THR A 282 -6.03 -24.01 -10.80
CA THR A 282 -7.20 -23.23 -11.21
C THR A 282 -7.00 -21.79 -10.78
N PHE A 283 -6.83 -20.87 -11.74
CA PHE A 283 -6.58 -19.47 -11.45
C PHE A 283 -7.87 -18.64 -11.61
N VAL A 284 -8.18 -17.84 -10.60
CA VAL A 284 -9.34 -16.92 -10.62
C VAL A 284 -8.92 -15.56 -10.10
N THR A 285 -9.55 -14.50 -10.60
CA THR A 285 -9.25 -13.11 -10.22
C THR A 285 -9.17 -12.92 -8.70
N GLY A 286 -8.08 -12.30 -8.24
CA GLY A 286 -7.83 -12.01 -6.82
C GLY A 286 -7.03 -13.08 -6.07
N LEU A 287 -6.79 -14.24 -6.70
CA LEU A 287 -5.88 -15.25 -6.16
C LEU A 287 -4.45 -14.69 -6.13
N THR A 288 -3.74 -14.94 -5.03
CA THR A 288 -2.32 -14.57 -4.88
C THR A 288 -1.43 -15.80 -4.96
N GLN A 289 -0.17 -15.61 -5.32
CA GLN A 289 0.83 -16.68 -5.37
C GLN A 289 1.02 -17.41 -4.02
N GLU A 290 0.68 -16.78 -2.90
CA GLU A 290 0.81 -17.32 -1.54
C GLU A 290 -0.49 -17.90 -0.98
N THR A 291 -1.63 -17.77 -1.69
CA THR A 291 -2.95 -18.12 -1.13
C THR A 291 -2.99 -19.54 -0.59
N CYS A 292 -2.40 -20.49 -1.32
CA CYS A 292 -2.38 -21.90 -0.94
C CYS A 292 -1.20 -22.31 -0.04
N ARG A 293 -0.33 -21.36 0.34
CA ARG A 293 0.65 -21.55 1.41
C ARG A 293 -0.01 -21.19 2.75
N ASP A 294 -0.34 -19.92 2.91
CA ASP A 294 -1.08 -19.36 4.04
C ASP A 294 -1.43 -17.88 3.81
N PHE A 295 -2.43 -17.41 4.56
CA PHE A 295 -2.91 -16.04 4.44
C PHE A 295 -1.98 -15.03 5.12
N THR A 296 -1.15 -15.46 6.07
CA THR A 296 -0.14 -14.59 6.70
C THR A 296 0.85 -14.05 5.66
N HIS A 297 1.43 -14.92 4.84
CA HIS A 297 2.35 -14.51 3.76
C HIS A 297 1.63 -13.82 2.60
N THR A 298 0.37 -14.18 2.36
CA THR A 298 -0.49 -13.44 1.45
C THR A 298 -0.66 -11.98 1.90
N GLY A 299 -0.87 -11.78 3.20
CA GLY A 299 -1.03 -10.46 3.81
C GLY A 299 0.20 -9.59 3.65
N TYR A 300 1.40 -10.16 3.74
CA TYR A 300 2.64 -9.40 3.54
C TYR A 300 2.75 -8.81 2.13
N GLY A 301 2.43 -9.60 1.10
CA GLY A 301 2.43 -9.10 -0.28
C GLY A 301 1.37 -8.03 -0.53
N ILE A 302 0.15 -8.24 -0.01
CA ILE A 302 -0.95 -7.27 -0.15
C ILE A 302 -0.64 -5.95 0.57
N SER A 303 -0.06 -6.01 1.77
CA SER A 303 0.36 -4.81 2.51
C SER A 303 1.43 -4.03 1.74
N ALA A 304 2.47 -4.70 1.25
CA ALA A 304 3.52 -4.03 0.48
C ALA A 304 2.98 -3.38 -0.81
N ILE A 305 2.07 -4.03 -1.53
CA ILE A 305 1.37 -3.42 -2.68
C ILE A 305 0.59 -2.17 -2.25
N SER A 306 -0.14 -2.25 -1.14
CA SER A 306 -0.92 -1.13 -0.60
C SER A 306 -0.03 0.06 -0.22
N HIS A 307 1.07 -0.20 0.47
CA HIS A 307 2.04 0.82 0.90
C HIS A 307 2.75 1.50 -0.26
N ILE A 308 3.16 0.75 -1.27
CA ILE A 308 3.81 1.32 -2.47
C ILE A 308 2.80 2.14 -3.28
N ALA A 309 1.56 1.65 -3.44
CA ALA A 309 0.50 2.40 -4.10
C ALA A 309 0.20 3.72 -3.37
N GLU A 310 0.14 3.69 -2.03
CA GLU A 310 -0.12 4.89 -1.25
C GLU A 310 1.06 5.88 -1.30
N THR A 311 2.29 5.37 -1.17
CA THR A 311 3.50 6.18 -1.33
C THR A 311 3.52 6.84 -2.71
N SER A 312 3.29 6.08 -3.77
CA SER A 312 3.22 6.59 -5.15
C SER A 312 2.18 7.70 -5.28
N ARG A 313 0.98 7.50 -4.71
CA ARG A 313 -0.10 8.51 -4.75
C ARG A 313 0.32 9.81 -4.06
N ILE A 314 0.95 9.72 -2.88
CA ILE A 314 1.47 10.90 -2.17
C ILE A 314 2.55 11.62 -3.00
N GLN A 315 3.32 10.86 -3.77
CA GLN A 315 4.29 11.40 -4.74
C GLN A 315 3.66 11.93 -6.04
N GLY A 316 2.32 12.00 -6.13
CA GLY A 316 1.59 12.53 -7.28
C GLY A 316 1.34 11.53 -8.41
N GLN A 317 1.64 10.24 -8.20
CA GLN A 317 1.45 9.18 -9.20
C GLN A 317 0.39 8.18 -8.78
N ASP A 318 -0.69 8.09 -9.54
CA ASP A 318 -1.80 7.20 -9.21
C ASP A 318 -1.58 5.78 -9.73
N LEU A 319 -1.22 4.85 -8.84
CA LEU A 319 -1.22 3.42 -9.11
C LEU A 319 -2.60 2.77 -8.92
N TYR A 320 -3.51 3.39 -8.18
CA TYR A 320 -4.83 2.84 -7.92
C TYR A 320 -5.70 2.82 -9.19
N GLY A 321 -5.52 3.78 -10.11
CA GLY A 321 -6.14 3.80 -11.43
C GLY A 321 -5.54 2.84 -12.48
N THR A 322 -4.56 2.01 -12.10
CA THR A 322 -3.85 1.08 -13.01
C THR A 322 -4.18 -0.39 -12.72
N ASP A 323 -3.54 -1.33 -13.43
CA ASP A 323 -3.69 -2.75 -13.14
C ASP A 323 -3.21 -3.13 -11.72
N VAL A 324 -2.25 -2.39 -11.15
CA VAL A 324 -1.83 -2.55 -9.75
C VAL A 324 -3.00 -2.34 -8.80
N GLY A 325 -3.79 -1.28 -9.02
CA GLY A 325 -4.99 -1.00 -8.25
C GLY A 325 -6.05 -2.08 -8.41
N GLN A 326 -6.33 -2.50 -9.64
CA GLN A 326 -7.26 -3.60 -9.88
C GLN A 326 -6.83 -4.89 -9.16
N ARG A 327 -5.54 -5.26 -9.26
CA ARG A 327 -4.97 -6.42 -8.55
C ARG A 327 -5.14 -6.28 -7.04
N LEU A 328 -4.84 -5.12 -6.47
CA LEU A 328 -4.98 -4.87 -5.04
C LEU A 328 -6.44 -5.03 -4.59
N GLN A 329 -7.40 -4.41 -5.29
CA GLN A 329 -8.82 -4.50 -4.96
C GLN A 329 -9.31 -5.95 -5.00
N GLN A 330 -8.94 -6.69 -6.05
CA GLN A 330 -9.39 -8.08 -6.23
C GLN A 330 -8.73 -9.01 -5.20
N ALA A 331 -7.45 -8.82 -4.89
CA ALA A 331 -6.77 -9.58 -3.83
C ALA A 331 -7.41 -9.32 -2.48
N LEU A 332 -7.64 -8.06 -2.10
CA LEU A 332 -8.30 -7.72 -0.84
C LEU A 332 -9.69 -8.35 -0.72
N GLY A 333 -10.50 -8.29 -1.78
CA GLY A 333 -11.84 -8.87 -1.79
C GLY A 333 -11.85 -10.39 -1.70
N PHE A 334 -10.97 -11.05 -2.46
CA PHE A 334 -10.83 -12.51 -2.49
C PHE A 334 -10.34 -13.06 -1.15
N GLN A 335 -9.26 -12.51 -0.62
CA GLN A 335 -8.68 -13.01 0.63
C GLN A 335 -9.59 -12.71 1.82
N ALA A 336 -10.22 -11.53 1.85
CA ALA A 336 -11.16 -11.19 2.93
C ALA A 336 -12.37 -12.14 2.96
N LYS A 337 -12.89 -12.56 1.80
CA LYS A 337 -13.99 -13.52 1.71
C LYS A 337 -13.69 -14.80 2.50
N TYR A 338 -12.51 -15.41 2.27
CA TYR A 338 -12.17 -16.68 2.89
C TYR A 338 -11.64 -16.53 4.31
N GLU A 339 -11.01 -15.39 4.64
CA GLU A 339 -10.62 -15.05 6.01
C GLU A 339 -11.86 -14.93 6.90
N LEU A 340 -12.95 -14.36 6.39
CA LEU A 340 -14.23 -14.18 7.08
C LEU A 340 -15.03 -15.47 7.30
N GLY A 341 -14.55 -16.62 6.84
CA GLY A 341 -15.16 -17.91 7.16
C GLY A 341 -15.77 -18.67 6.00
N GLU A 342 -15.85 -18.11 4.79
CA GLU A 342 -16.39 -18.84 3.63
C GLU A 342 -15.63 -20.17 3.44
N ALA A 343 -16.37 -21.25 3.20
CA ALA A 343 -15.79 -22.53 2.83
C ALA A 343 -15.05 -22.43 1.49
N PRO A 344 -13.74 -22.73 1.43
CA PRO A 344 -13.01 -22.79 0.17
C PRO A 344 -13.55 -23.96 -0.68
N PRO A 345 -13.86 -23.72 -1.98
CA PRO A 345 -14.27 -24.79 -2.87
C PRO A 345 -13.12 -25.77 -3.12
N SER A 346 -13.41 -27.00 -3.56
CA SER A 346 -12.40 -28.06 -3.77
C SER A 346 -11.28 -27.68 -4.74
N TRP A 347 -11.55 -26.78 -5.70
CA TRP A 347 -10.54 -26.29 -6.63
C TRP A 347 -9.55 -25.30 -6.00
N LEU A 348 -9.89 -24.67 -4.87
CA LEU A 348 -9.04 -23.70 -4.17
C LEU A 348 -8.22 -24.42 -3.11
N CYS A 349 -6.91 -24.56 -3.35
CA CYS A 349 -5.96 -25.14 -2.40
C CYS A 349 -6.38 -26.54 -1.91
N GLY A 350 -7.05 -27.32 -2.76
CA GLY A 350 -7.59 -28.64 -2.40
C GLY A 350 -8.79 -28.60 -1.44
N GLY A 351 -9.49 -27.47 -1.34
CA GLY A 351 -10.64 -27.30 -0.45
C GLY A 351 -10.27 -26.92 0.98
N SER A 352 -9.05 -26.43 1.22
CA SER A 352 -8.61 -25.95 2.54
C SER A 352 -7.66 -24.77 2.41
N VAL A 353 -7.84 -23.74 3.25
CA VAL A 353 -6.96 -22.56 3.32
C VAL A 353 -6.46 -22.36 4.74
N THR A 354 -5.20 -21.95 4.88
CA THR A 354 -4.63 -21.55 6.18
C THR A 354 -4.86 -20.06 6.40
N ARG A 355 -5.82 -19.71 7.25
CA ARG A 355 -6.21 -18.33 7.59
C ARG A 355 -5.15 -17.63 8.46
N GLY A 356 -5.29 -16.31 8.61
CA GLY A 356 -4.36 -15.47 9.38
C GLY A 356 -3.85 -14.26 8.60
N LEU A 357 -4.72 -13.58 7.84
CA LEU A 357 -4.32 -12.50 6.93
C LEU A 357 -3.62 -11.34 7.66
N GLY A 358 -3.94 -11.14 8.93
CA GLY A 358 -3.34 -10.13 9.78
C GLY A 358 -3.88 -8.71 9.55
N PRO A 359 -3.25 -7.69 10.17
CA PRO A 359 -3.73 -6.31 10.19
C PRO A 359 -3.38 -5.51 8.92
N VAL A 360 -3.59 -6.07 7.73
CA VAL A 360 -2.96 -5.60 6.47
C VAL A 360 -3.90 -4.92 5.47
N THR A 361 -5.18 -4.79 5.82
CA THR A 361 -6.22 -4.41 4.85
C THR A 361 -6.48 -2.91 4.79
N GLU A 362 -6.12 -2.17 5.83
CA GLU A 362 -6.62 -0.81 6.10
C GLU A 362 -6.18 0.19 5.02
N VAL A 363 -4.89 0.23 4.66
CA VAL A 363 -4.36 1.18 3.65
C VAL A 363 -5.04 0.99 2.29
N GLY A 364 -5.06 -0.25 1.79
CA GLY A 364 -5.67 -0.57 0.51
C GLY A 364 -7.20 -0.40 0.51
N TYR A 365 -7.85 -0.77 1.61
CA TYR A 365 -9.29 -0.56 1.82
C TYR A 365 -9.64 0.93 1.79
N ASN A 366 -8.95 1.75 2.57
CA ASN A 366 -9.23 3.18 2.62
C ASN A 366 -9.07 3.85 1.24
N ALA A 367 -8.01 3.49 0.52
CA ALA A 367 -7.81 4.01 -0.82
C ALA A 367 -8.97 3.67 -1.77
N MET A 368 -9.30 2.39 -1.87
CA MET A 368 -10.25 1.88 -2.85
C MET A 368 -11.70 2.19 -2.50
N HIS A 369 -12.05 2.08 -1.22
CA HIS A 369 -13.41 2.29 -0.75
C HIS A 369 -13.68 3.75 -0.42
N THR A 370 -12.96 4.31 0.56
CA THR A 370 -13.23 5.66 1.06
C THR A 370 -12.96 6.72 0.00
N ARG A 371 -11.79 6.67 -0.66
CA ARG A 371 -11.38 7.72 -1.61
C ARG A 371 -11.90 7.48 -3.03
N LEU A 372 -11.91 6.23 -3.51
CA LEU A 372 -12.32 5.89 -4.88
C LEU A 372 -13.77 5.40 -5.01
N GLY A 373 -14.49 5.18 -3.91
CA GLY A 373 -15.92 4.84 -3.91
C GLY A 373 -16.23 3.41 -4.36
N ASN A 374 -15.25 2.51 -4.41
CA ASN A 374 -15.49 1.12 -4.79
C ASN A 374 -16.22 0.37 -3.66
N ALA A 375 -17.26 -0.40 -4.02
CA ALA A 375 -17.89 -1.33 -3.08
C ALA A 375 -16.91 -2.48 -2.77
N MET A 376 -16.49 -2.60 -1.51
CA MET A 376 -15.53 -3.61 -1.05
C MET A 376 -16.07 -4.42 0.14
N THR A 377 -17.31 -4.90 0.06
CA THR A 377 -18.08 -5.44 1.21
C THR A 377 -17.33 -6.43 2.10
N ASN A 378 -16.63 -7.43 1.54
CA ASN A 378 -15.87 -8.39 2.34
C ASN A 378 -14.67 -7.73 3.03
N THR A 379 -13.92 -6.91 2.28
CA THR A 379 -12.77 -6.19 2.83
C THR A 379 -13.20 -5.21 3.90
N GLN A 380 -14.27 -4.42 3.66
CA GLN A 380 -14.88 -3.53 4.64
C GLN A 380 -15.18 -4.26 5.94
N LYS A 381 -15.96 -5.34 5.86
CA LYS A 381 -16.33 -6.13 7.04
C LYS A 381 -15.10 -6.63 7.78
N LEU A 382 -14.11 -7.18 7.09
CA LEU A 382 -12.89 -7.67 7.71
C LEU A 382 -12.06 -6.55 8.35
N THR A 383 -11.87 -5.43 7.64
CA THR A 383 -11.11 -4.28 8.13
C THR A 383 -11.77 -3.72 9.38
N GLU A 384 -13.07 -3.41 9.33
CA GLU A 384 -13.80 -2.84 10.46
C GLU A 384 -13.85 -3.79 11.67
N GLN A 385 -14.00 -5.10 11.45
CA GLN A 385 -13.94 -6.10 12.53
C GLN A 385 -12.57 -6.19 13.20
N ASN A 386 -11.49 -5.88 12.49
CA ASN A 386 -10.12 -5.94 12.98
C ASN A 386 -9.61 -4.63 13.58
N ARG A 387 -10.41 -3.55 13.55
CA ARG A 387 -10.04 -2.26 14.16
C ARG A 387 -10.16 -2.31 15.70
N PRO A 388 -9.25 -1.65 16.45
CA PRO A 388 -8.03 -1.03 15.97
C PRO A 388 -6.94 -2.07 15.65
N ALA A 389 -6.36 -1.93 14.46
CA ALA A 389 -5.27 -2.77 13.98
C ALA A 389 -3.93 -2.27 14.55
N GLY A 390 -3.23 -3.16 15.27
CA GLY A 390 -1.93 -2.87 15.87
C GLY A 390 -0.76 -3.02 14.89
N SER A 391 0.24 -3.82 15.27
CA SER A 391 1.39 -4.15 14.41
C SER A 391 1.48 -5.66 14.19
N ASN A 392 1.98 -6.07 13.01
CA ASN A 392 2.37 -7.47 12.76
C ASN A 392 3.77 -7.81 13.30
N ASN A 393 4.42 -6.86 14.00
CA ASN A 393 5.80 -6.94 14.47
C ASN A 393 6.85 -7.10 13.35
N LEU A 394 6.47 -6.83 12.09
CA LEU A 394 7.37 -6.93 10.93
C LEU A 394 7.60 -5.60 10.23
N PHE A 395 6.56 -5.00 9.66
CA PHE A 395 6.64 -3.74 8.89
C PHE A 395 5.30 -3.00 8.77
N VAL A 396 4.22 -3.64 9.22
CA VAL A 396 2.87 -3.07 9.35
C VAL A 396 2.69 -2.59 10.77
N ALA A 397 2.28 -1.33 10.94
CA ALA A 397 2.02 -0.77 12.24
C ALA A 397 1.04 0.41 12.15
N TRP A 398 0.01 0.40 13.01
CA TRP A 398 -0.87 1.55 13.30
C TRP A 398 -1.65 2.07 12.10
N GLU A 399 -2.03 1.18 11.17
CA GLU A 399 -2.72 1.59 9.95
C GLU A 399 -4.13 2.12 10.26
N THR A 400 -4.84 1.60 11.26
CA THR A 400 -6.15 2.17 11.66
C THR A 400 -6.00 3.62 12.12
N LEU A 401 -4.94 3.95 12.86
CA LEU A 401 -4.67 5.32 13.32
C LEU A 401 -4.41 6.27 12.14
N THR A 402 -3.67 5.81 11.14
CA THR A 402 -3.16 6.68 10.07
C THR A 402 -4.09 6.73 8.84
N HIS A 403 -4.83 5.66 8.56
CA HIS A 403 -5.56 5.48 7.31
C HIS A 403 -7.06 5.25 7.45
N ALA A 404 -7.60 4.89 8.63
CA ALA A 404 -9.05 4.69 8.74
C ALA A 404 -9.77 5.96 8.28
N GLU A 405 -10.65 5.82 7.29
CA GLU A 405 -11.46 6.88 6.66
C GLU A 405 -10.70 8.17 6.33
N ASN A 406 -9.38 8.08 6.09
CA ASN A 406 -8.56 9.25 5.85
C ASN A 406 -8.78 9.74 4.41
N PRO A 407 -9.29 10.96 4.20
CA PRO A 407 -9.60 11.45 2.86
C PRO A 407 -8.37 11.92 2.08
N ASN A 408 -7.22 12.06 2.75
CA ASN A 408 -6.02 12.65 2.19
C ASN A 408 -5.13 11.66 1.45
#